data_AF-A0AAW1UKE8-F1
#
_entry.id   AF-A0AAW1UKE8-F1
#
_cell.length_a   1.000
_cell.length_b   1.000
_cell.length_c   1.000
_cell.angle_alpha   90.00
_cell.angle_beta   90.00
_cell.angle_gamma   90.00
#
_symmetry.space_group_name_H-M   'P 1'
#
loop_
_entity.id
_entity.type
_entity.pdbx_description
1 polymer ?
#
loop_
_entity_poly.entity_id
_entity_poly.type
_entity_poly.pdbx_seq_one_letter_code
_entity_poly.pdbx_strand_id
1 'polypeptide(L)'
;MADEEEPEKCGKCSKEIDGGLSVGCEGKCSEWFHLKCAELTVKEYNVIKGCKRLKWFCDICYESEVIKRTNDEVIKEIKQLKDQISRLEEKVSAIKVDDNDNVKYSNAGAEEIKQRSEAAIIISAKNEDINKHTSIQNDLKGAIKPQELRIGVNNMKTTGAGKVKISCEKKTDILKLKSEIESKLGSKYDISEVKTRKPKIKIVGINENMDKDELKNTIIKQNELVIRSIRSGYYSNV
;
A
#
# COMPACT_ATOMS: atom_id res chain seq x y z
N MET A 1 -67.22 -11.99 -36.88
CA MET A 1 -66.91 -12.34 -35.48
C MET A 1 -66.03 -11.20 -35.02
N ALA A 2 -66.56 -10.31 -34.20
CA ALA A 2 -65.77 -9.20 -33.66
C ALA A 2 -64.89 -9.79 -32.57
N ASP A 3 -63.58 -9.70 -32.75
CA ASP A 3 -62.63 -10.03 -31.69
C ASP A 3 -62.86 -9.01 -30.57
N GLU A 4 -63.45 -9.45 -29.47
CA GLU A 4 -63.54 -8.66 -28.24
C GLU A 4 -62.10 -8.55 -27.70
N GLU A 5 -61.40 -7.47 -28.03
CA GLU A 5 -60.11 -7.14 -27.41
C GLU A 5 -60.34 -6.97 -25.90
N GLU A 6 -59.70 -7.83 -25.09
CA GLU A 6 -59.77 -7.73 -23.63
C GLU A 6 -59.28 -6.34 -23.18
N PRO A 7 -59.97 -5.69 -22.22
CA PRO A 7 -59.62 -4.35 -21.79
C PRO A 7 -58.22 -4.33 -21.16
N GLU A 8 -57.37 -3.40 -21.62
CA GLU A 8 -56.04 -3.19 -21.05
C GLU A 8 -56.13 -2.88 -19.55
N LYS A 9 -55.29 -3.55 -18.75
CA LYS A 9 -55.23 -3.39 -17.29
C LYS A 9 -54.01 -2.59 -16.87
N CYS A 10 -54.17 -1.80 -15.82
CA CYS A 10 -53.10 -1.00 -15.23
C CYS A 10 -52.03 -1.90 -14.57
N GLY A 11 -50.76 -1.71 -14.94
CA GLY A 11 -49.63 -2.48 -14.41
C GLY A 11 -49.37 -2.31 -12.90
N LYS A 12 -49.94 -1.27 -12.24
CA LYS A 12 -49.76 -1.03 -10.79
C LYS A 12 -50.94 -1.50 -9.94
N CYS A 13 -52.18 -1.25 -10.38
CA CYS A 13 -53.38 -1.54 -9.58
C CYS A 13 -54.26 -2.66 -10.16
N SER A 14 -53.90 -3.19 -11.34
CA SER A 14 -54.59 -4.28 -12.05
C SER A 14 -56.05 -4.01 -12.43
N LYS A 15 -56.52 -2.77 -12.30
CA LYS A 15 -57.84 -2.32 -12.76
C LYS A 15 -57.78 -1.92 -14.23
N GLU A 16 -58.93 -2.00 -14.91
CA GLU A 16 -59.08 -1.61 -16.32
C GLU A 16 -58.71 -0.14 -16.55
N ILE A 17 -58.13 0.15 -17.72
CA ILE A 17 -57.89 1.50 -18.19
C ILE A 17 -59.18 2.03 -18.83
N ASP A 18 -59.99 2.72 -18.04
CA ASP A 18 -61.35 3.17 -18.36
C ASP A 18 -61.37 4.53 -19.09
N GLY A 19 -60.70 4.64 -20.23
CA GLY A 19 -60.73 5.84 -21.10
C GLY A 19 -60.18 7.14 -20.48
N GLY A 20 -59.76 7.11 -19.21
CA GLY A 20 -59.09 8.20 -18.52
C GLY A 20 -57.64 8.41 -19.00
N LEU A 21 -56.98 9.43 -18.45
CA LEU A 21 -55.57 9.69 -18.77
C LEU A 21 -54.70 8.51 -18.30
N SER A 22 -53.99 7.90 -19.24
CA SER A 22 -53.06 6.80 -19.02
C SER A 22 -51.74 7.05 -19.74
N VAL A 23 -50.67 6.44 -19.24
CA VAL A 23 -49.33 6.50 -19.83
C VAL A 23 -48.79 5.08 -20.02
N GLY A 24 -48.19 4.82 -21.16
CA GLY A 24 -47.53 3.54 -21.45
C GLY A 24 -46.07 3.58 -21.04
N CYS A 25 -45.59 2.52 -20.39
CA CYS A 25 -44.17 2.35 -20.09
C CYS A 25 -43.40 1.98 -21.36
N GLU A 26 -42.38 2.76 -21.72
CA GLU A 26 -41.46 2.46 -22.83
C GLU A 26 -40.34 1.47 -22.44
N GLY A 27 -40.45 0.88 -21.25
CA GLY A 27 -39.59 -0.20 -20.79
C GLY A 27 -40.03 -1.57 -21.32
N LYS A 28 -39.38 -2.62 -20.79
CA LYS A 28 -39.63 -4.00 -21.21
C LYS A 28 -41.02 -4.53 -20.86
N CYS A 29 -41.69 -3.94 -19.87
CA CYS A 29 -43.03 -4.40 -19.50
C CYS A 29 -44.08 -3.98 -20.53
N SER A 30 -43.89 -2.85 -21.23
CA SER A 30 -44.86 -2.29 -22.19
C SER A 30 -46.29 -2.17 -21.64
N GLU A 31 -46.43 -2.08 -20.31
CA GLU A 31 -47.72 -1.97 -19.63
C GLU A 31 -48.21 -0.52 -19.60
N TRP A 32 -49.54 -0.37 -19.55
CA TRP A 32 -50.20 0.92 -19.34
C TRP A 32 -50.49 1.17 -17.87
N PHE A 33 -50.49 2.44 -17.50
CA PHE A 33 -50.71 2.89 -16.13
C PHE A 33 -51.70 4.04 -16.12
N HIS A 34 -52.66 4.03 -15.19
CA HIS A 34 -53.44 5.24 -14.92
C HIS A 34 -52.49 6.36 -14.52
N LEU A 35 -52.79 7.59 -14.93
CA LEU A 35 -51.95 8.75 -14.61
C LEU A 35 -51.67 8.89 -13.10
N LYS A 36 -52.69 8.64 -12.26
CA LYS A 36 -52.55 8.63 -10.80
C LYS A 36 -51.67 7.49 -10.29
N CYS A 37 -51.73 6.31 -10.91
CA CYS A 37 -50.90 5.17 -10.53
C CYS A 37 -49.43 5.41 -10.92
N ALA A 38 -49.20 6.08 -12.05
CA ALA A 38 -47.89 6.54 -12.50
C ALA A 38 -47.36 7.75 -11.72
N GLU A 39 -48.13 8.29 -10.76
CA GLU A 39 -47.77 9.45 -9.93
C GLU A 39 -47.40 10.70 -10.75
N LEU A 40 -48.01 10.84 -11.93
CA LEU A 40 -47.82 11.99 -12.82
C LEU A 40 -48.94 13.01 -12.67
N THR A 41 -48.59 14.28 -12.81
CA THR A 41 -49.55 15.36 -13.01
C THR A 41 -50.00 15.44 -14.47
N VAL A 42 -51.16 16.05 -14.71
CA VAL A 42 -51.67 16.29 -16.08
C VAL A 42 -50.69 17.15 -16.91
N LYS A 43 -49.95 18.06 -16.25
CA LYS A 43 -48.93 18.89 -16.91
C LYS A 43 -47.76 18.04 -17.39
N GLU A 44 -47.23 17.16 -16.55
CA GLU A 44 -46.13 16.25 -16.91
C GLU A 44 -46.54 15.29 -18.02
N TYR A 45 -47.76 14.74 -17.95
CA TYR A 45 -48.32 13.94 -19.03
C TYR A 45 -48.37 14.68 -20.36
N ASN A 46 -48.85 15.93 -20.36
CA ASN A 46 -48.90 16.74 -21.58
C ASN A 46 -47.51 17.03 -22.13
N VAL A 47 -46.50 17.22 -21.28
CA VAL A 47 -45.10 17.38 -21.70
C VAL A 47 -44.56 16.10 -22.32
N ILE A 48 -44.77 14.94 -21.68
CA ILE A 48 -44.34 13.63 -22.21
C ILE A 48 -45.02 13.36 -23.55
N LYS A 49 -46.34 13.55 -23.64
CA LYS A 49 -47.13 13.35 -24.87
C LYS A 49 -46.73 14.35 -25.98
N GLY A 50 -46.38 15.58 -25.62
CA GLY A 50 -45.98 16.64 -26.55
C GLY A 50 -44.56 16.50 -27.09
N CYS A 51 -43.69 15.72 -26.45
CA CYS A 51 -42.29 15.59 -26.82
C CYS A 51 -41.92 14.16 -27.19
N LYS A 52 -41.80 13.88 -28.51
CA LYS A 52 -41.38 12.56 -29.04
C LYS A 52 -40.04 12.02 -28.53
N ARG A 53 -39.20 12.88 -27.93
CA ARG A 53 -37.90 12.50 -27.35
C ARG A 53 -37.99 12.13 -25.86
N LEU A 54 -39.10 12.45 -25.21
CA LEU A 54 -39.34 12.09 -23.81
C LEU A 54 -40.04 10.74 -23.78
N LYS A 55 -39.46 9.84 -23.00
CA LYS A 55 -39.96 8.49 -22.78
C LYS A 55 -40.28 8.36 -21.30
N TRP A 56 -41.41 7.75 -20.98
CA TRP A 56 -41.75 7.44 -19.60
C TRP A 56 -41.49 5.96 -19.31
N PHE A 57 -40.97 5.67 -18.13
CA PHE A 57 -40.69 4.33 -17.64
C PHE A 57 -41.35 4.18 -16.26
N CYS A 58 -42.00 3.05 -16.00
CA CYS A 58 -42.44 2.73 -14.65
C CYS A 58 -41.23 2.50 -13.73
N ASP A 59 -41.41 2.60 -12.42
CA ASP A 59 -40.32 2.52 -11.43
C ASP A 59 -39.45 1.27 -11.61
N ILE A 60 -40.07 0.12 -11.82
CA ILE A 60 -39.37 -1.17 -12.02
C ILE A 60 -38.50 -1.13 -13.29
N CYS A 61 -39.04 -0.63 -14.39
CA CYS A 61 -38.30 -0.54 -15.65
C CYS A 61 -37.22 0.55 -15.59
N TYR A 62 -37.49 1.65 -14.91
CA TYR A 62 -36.52 2.72 -14.69
C TYR A 62 -35.34 2.21 -13.85
N GLU A 63 -35.59 1.57 -12.72
CA GLU A 63 -34.56 0.95 -11.87
C GLU A 63 -33.75 -0.08 -12.64
N SER A 64 -34.41 -0.97 -13.40
CA SER A 64 -33.71 -1.97 -14.22
C SER A 64 -32.79 -1.33 -15.26
N GLU A 65 -33.19 -0.21 -15.87
CA GLU A 65 -32.39 0.49 -16.89
C GLU A 65 -31.22 1.24 -16.25
N VAL A 66 -31.43 1.86 -15.08
CA VAL A 66 -30.36 2.49 -14.30
C VAL A 66 -29.31 1.44 -13.87
N ILE A 67 -29.76 0.32 -13.28
CA ILE A 67 -28.89 -0.78 -12.86
C ILE A 67 -28.09 -1.31 -14.05
N LYS A 68 -28.72 -1.45 -15.22
CA LYS A 68 -28.03 -1.90 -16.43
C LYS A 68 -26.90 -0.95 -16.84
N ARG A 69 -27.15 0.36 -16.85
CA ARG A 69 -26.12 1.37 -17.18
C ARG A 69 -24.95 1.32 -16.20
N THR A 70 -25.24 1.27 -14.90
CA THR A 70 -24.20 1.15 -13.88
C THR A 70 -23.41 -0.14 -14.03
N ASN A 71 -24.06 -1.26 -14.32
CA ASN A 71 -23.39 -2.52 -14.59
C ASN A 71 -22.51 -2.46 -15.84
N ASP A 72 -22.96 -1.80 -16.91
CA ASP A 72 -22.17 -1.63 -18.13
C ASP A 72 -20.88 -0.81 -17.87
N GLU A 73 -20.97 0.24 -17.03
CA GLU A 73 -19.82 1.02 -16.57
C GLU A 73 -18.85 0.18 -15.72
N VAL A 74 -19.38 -0.55 -14.73
CA VAL A 74 -18.57 -1.45 -13.88
C VAL A 74 -17.90 -2.55 -14.72
N ILE A 75 -18.59 -3.13 -15.69
CA ILE A 75 -18.03 -4.13 -16.62
C ILE A 75 -16.88 -3.52 -17.44
N LYS A 76 -17.01 -2.27 -17.87
CA LYS A 76 -15.95 -1.57 -18.59
C LYS A 76 -14.71 -1.37 -17.72
N GLU A 77 -14.89 -0.97 -16.45
CA GLU A 77 -13.78 -0.84 -15.51
C GLU A 77 -13.12 -2.19 -15.20
N ILE A 78 -13.91 -3.26 -14.99
CA ILE A 78 -13.39 -4.61 -14.78
C ILE A 78 -12.53 -5.06 -15.97
N LYS A 79 -12.96 -4.79 -17.21
CA LYS A 79 -12.16 -5.11 -18.40
C LYS A 79 -10.83 -4.35 -18.41
N GLN A 80 -10.86 -3.05 -18.12
CA GLN A 80 -9.64 -2.24 -18.03
C GLN A 80 -8.67 -2.75 -16.96
N LEU A 81 -9.18 -3.12 -15.78
CA LEU A 81 -8.36 -3.70 -14.71
C LEU A 81 -7.78 -5.07 -15.10
N LYS A 82 -8.55 -5.93 -15.77
CA LYS A 82 -8.06 -7.22 -16.29
C LYS A 82 -6.93 -7.02 -17.30
N ASP A 83 -7.07 -6.07 -18.21
CA ASP A 83 -6.03 -5.74 -19.20
C ASP A 83 -4.77 -5.20 -18.51
N GLN A 84 -4.92 -4.40 -17.45
CA GLN A 84 -3.79 -3.91 -16.65
C GLN A 84 -3.08 -5.05 -15.91
N ILE A 85 -3.82 -5.99 -15.32
CA ILE A 85 -3.26 -7.17 -14.66
C ILE A 85 -2.46 -8.00 -15.67
N SER A 86 -3.02 -8.30 -16.84
CA SER A 86 -2.32 -9.06 -17.87
C SER A 86 -1.01 -8.39 -18.31
N ARG A 87 -1.00 -7.06 -18.50
CA ARG A 87 0.24 -6.31 -18.81
C ARG A 87 1.26 -6.33 -17.67
N LEU A 88 0.79 -6.34 -16.42
CA LEU A 88 1.67 -6.44 -15.26
C LEU A 88 2.26 -7.84 -15.12
N GLU A 89 1.46 -8.88 -15.36
CA GLU A 89 1.93 -10.28 -15.38
C GLU A 89 2.99 -10.49 -16.47
N GLU A 90 2.77 -9.95 -17.67
CA GLU A 90 3.78 -9.96 -18.73
C GLU A 90 5.06 -9.24 -18.29
N LYS A 91 4.96 -8.05 -17.68
CA LYS A 91 6.12 -7.33 -17.15
C LYS A 91 6.83 -8.10 -16.05
N VAL A 92 6.11 -8.76 -15.16
CA VAL A 92 6.68 -9.61 -14.11
C VAL A 92 7.39 -10.82 -14.72
N SER A 93 6.83 -11.43 -15.76
CA SER A 93 7.47 -12.56 -16.47
C SER A 93 8.70 -12.14 -17.30
N ALA A 94 8.71 -10.91 -17.82
CA ALA A 94 9.82 -10.34 -18.58
C ALA A 94 10.93 -9.78 -17.68
N ILE A 95 10.61 -9.48 -16.41
CA ILE A 95 11.62 -9.37 -15.37
C ILE A 95 12.17 -10.79 -15.19
N LYS A 96 13.25 -11.06 -15.92
CA LYS A 96 14.19 -12.10 -15.52
C LYS A 96 14.64 -11.71 -14.11
N VAL A 97 13.99 -12.28 -13.11
CA VAL A 97 14.72 -12.67 -11.92
C VAL A 97 15.74 -13.63 -12.51
N ASP A 98 16.99 -13.17 -12.62
CA ASP A 98 18.08 -14.11 -12.74
C ASP A 98 17.97 -15.01 -11.50
N ASP A 99 17.24 -16.12 -11.65
CA ASP A 99 17.57 -17.39 -11.02
C ASP A 99 18.90 -17.83 -11.62
N ASN A 100 19.89 -16.98 -11.42
CA ASN A 100 21.25 -17.36 -11.52
C ASN A 100 21.57 -17.94 -10.15
N ASP A 101 21.18 -19.21 -9.99
CA ASP A 101 21.88 -20.20 -9.17
C ASP A 101 23.37 -20.34 -9.58
N ASN A 102 23.88 -19.46 -10.46
CA ASN A 102 25.27 -19.25 -10.80
C ASN A 102 25.68 -17.75 -10.80
N VAL A 103 25.08 -16.90 -9.96
CA VAL A 103 25.86 -15.75 -9.48
C VAL A 103 26.97 -16.37 -8.65
N LYS A 104 28.12 -16.60 -9.28
CA LYS A 104 29.40 -16.71 -8.61
C LYS A 104 29.65 -15.36 -7.94
N TYR A 105 28.97 -15.12 -6.82
CA TYR A 105 29.64 -14.52 -5.70
C TYR A 105 30.85 -15.42 -5.49
N SER A 106 32.03 -14.87 -5.71
CA SER A 106 33.25 -15.49 -5.24
C SER A 106 32.96 -16.03 -3.84
N ASN A 107 32.96 -17.36 -3.71
CA ASN A 107 32.87 -18.10 -2.45
C ASN A 107 34.15 -17.86 -1.62
N ALA A 108 34.48 -16.59 -1.39
CA ALA A 108 35.30 -16.18 -0.27
C ALA A 108 34.32 -15.91 0.88
N GLY A 109 33.86 -17.00 1.52
CA GLY A 109 33.16 -16.94 2.80
C GLY A 109 31.68 -17.34 2.77
N ALA A 110 31.38 -18.57 2.37
CA ALA A 110 30.26 -19.32 2.96
C ALA A 110 30.63 -19.78 4.38
N GLU A 111 31.15 -18.86 5.20
CA GLU A 111 31.11 -18.99 6.64
C GLU A 111 29.82 -18.32 7.08
N GLU A 112 29.06 -19.01 7.93
CA GLU A 112 28.01 -18.47 8.78
C GLU A 112 27.97 -16.93 8.75
N ILE A 113 26.94 -16.32 8.12
CA ILE A 113 26.67 -14.91 8.34
C ILE A 113 26.22 -14.80 9.80
N LYS A 114 27.21 -14.78 10.70
CA LYS A 114 27.06 -14.38 12.08
C LYS A 114 26.38 -13.04 11.98
N GLN A 115 25.19 -12.95 12.55
CA GLN A 115 24.51 -11.69 12.80
C GLN A 115 25.48 -10.81 13.60
N ARG A 116 26.35 -10.08 12.91
CA ARG A 116 27.14 -9.04 13.52
C ARG A 116 26.16 -7.89 13.64
N SER A 117 25.43 -7.87 14.75
CA SER A 117 24.88 -6.61 15.25
C SER A 117 26.10 -5.71 15.45
N GLU A 118 26.44 -4.94 14.42
CA GLU A 118 27.59 -4.05 14.45
C GLU A 118 27.34 -3.05 15.55
N ALA A 119 28.05 -3.26 16.65
CA ALA A 119 28.08 -2.27 17.69
C ALA A 119 28.76 -1.04 17.05
N ALA A 120 28.08 0.10 17.02
CA ALA A 120 28.56 1.30 16.37
C ALA A 120 28.27 2.58 17.18
N ILE A 121 29.10 3.59 16.96
CA ILE A 121 28.92 4.96 17.46
C ILE A 121 28.68 5.91 16.28
N ILE A 122 27.85 6.92 16.50
CA ILE A 122 27.60 8.02 15.59
C ILE A 122 28.20 9.29 16.20
N ILE A 123 28.97 10.00 15.40
CA ILE A 123 29.63 11.25 15.77
C ILE A 123 29.04 12.36 14.91
N SER A 124 28.58 13.42 15.57
CA SER A 124 28.01 14.61 14.93
C SER A 124 28.63 15.89 15.47
N ALA A 125 28.88 16.87 14.60
CA ALA A 125 29.34 18.20 15.04
C ALA A 125 28.24 18.94 15.79
N LYS A 126 28.61 19.58 16.90
CA LYS A 126 27.70 20.43 17.69
C LYS A 126 27.36 21.75 16.98
N ASN A 127 28.20 22.18 16.02
CA ASN A 127 28.01 23.42 15.25
C ASN A 127 27.46 23.15 13.84
N GLU A 128 26.78 24.16 13.28
CA GLU A 128 26.23 24.15 11.92
C GLU A 128 27.26 24.50 10.86
N ASP A 129 28.29 23.67 10.71
CA ASP A 129 29.19 23.76 9.56
C ASP A 129 28.62 23.05 8.33
N ILE A 130 28.88 23.56 7.13
CA ILE A 130 28.38 22.99 5.86
C ILE A 130 29.18 21.71 5.46
N ASN A 131 30.40 21.53 5.99
CA ASN A 131 31.32 20.43 5.66
C ASN A 131 31.59 19.46 6.84
N LYS A 132 30.56 19.13 7.63
CA LYS A 132 30.69 18.41 8.93
C LYS A 132 31.46 17.08 8.88
N HIS A 133 31.34 16.30 7.80
CA HIS A 133 31.90 14.94 7.79
C HIS A 133 33.40 14.89 7.53
N THR A 134 33.94 15.79 6.70
CA THR A 134 35.37 15.84 6.36
C THR A 134 36.21 16.32 7.54
N SER A 135 35.71 17.33 8.27
CA SER A 135 36.35 17.81 9.50
C SER A 135 36.36 16.73 10.58
N ILE A 136 35.23 16.05 10.79
CA ILE A 136 35.14 14.91 11.72
C ILE A 136 36.16 13.83 11.33
N GLN A 137 36.24 13.41 10.06
CA GLN A 137 37.18 12.37 9.64
C GLN A 137 38.65 12.74 9.86
N ASN A 138 39.04 13.99 9.60
CA ASN A 138 40.40 14.46 9.79
C ASN A 138 40.76 14.57 11.27
N ASP A 139 39.85 15.11 12.10
CA ASP A 139 40.05 15.22 13.55
C ASP A 139 40.12 13.83 14.19
N LEU A 140 39.30 12.88 13.75
CA LEU A 140 39.34 11.49 14.25
C LEU A 140 40.64 10.78 13.86
N LYS A 141 41.12 10.96 12.62
CA LYS A 141 42.42 10.41 12.18
C LYS A 141 43.61 11.00 12.94
N GLY A 142 43.53 12.28 13.31
CA GLY A 142 44.58 12.97 14.06
C GLY A 142 44.57 12.67 15.56
N ALA A 143 43.38 12.57 16.18
CA ALA A 143 43.24 12.44 17.63
C ALA A 143 43.21 10.98 18.12
N ILE A 144 42.83 10.04 17.26
CA ILE A 144 42.60 8.64 17.64
C ILE A 144 43.51 7.75 16.83
N LYS A 145 44.31 6.95 17.54
CA LYS A 145 45.10 5.88 16.95
C LYS A 145 44.55 4.54 17.44
N PRO A 146 43.71 3.86 16.64
CA PRO A 146 43.10 2.58 17.02
C PRO A 146 44.11 1.50 17.42
N GLN A 147 45.32 1.56 16.88
CA GLN A 147 46.43 0.66 17.17
C GLN A 147 46.93 0.78 18.62
N GLU A 148 47.06 2.00 19.14
CA GLU A 148 47.51 2.25 20.52
C GLU A 148 46.43 1.81 21.52
N LEU A 149 45.16 1.92 21.15
CA LEU A 149 44.02 1.55 21.98
C LEU A 149 43.63 0.06 21.91
N ARG A 150 44.25 -0.70 20.98
CA ARG A 150 43.92 -2.11 20.68
C ARG A 150 42.42 -2.32 20.38
N ILE A 151 41.84 -1.43 19.57
CA ILE A 151 40.41 -1.43 19.20
C ILE A 151 40.26 -1.97 17.77
N GLY A 152 39.42 -2.98 17.58
CA GLY A 152 39.08 -3.52 16.26
C GLY A 152 38.00 -2.66 15.58
N VAL A 153 38.41 -1.70 14.74
CA VAL A 153 37.49 -0.89 13.93
C VAL A 153 37.21 -1.61 12.61
N ASN A 154 35.96 -1.98 12.40
CA ASN A 154 35.51 -2.67 11.18
C ASN A 154 35.27 -1.72 10.02
N ASN A 155 34.61 -0.58 10.30
CA ASN A 155 34.13 0.29 9.24
C ASN A 155 33.90 1.71 9.75
N MET A 156 34.26 2.71 8.95
CA MET A 156 33.91 4.11 9.17
C MET A 156 33.15 4.62 7.94
N LYS A 157 31.89 5.02 8.14
CA LYS A 157 31.00 5.49 7.06
C LYS A 157 30.40 6.84 7.37
N THR A 158 30.20 7.66 6.35
CA THR A 158 29.37 8.87 6.47
C THR A 158 27.90 8.49 6.44
N THR A 159 27.11 9.12 7.30
CA THR A 159 25.64 8.98 7.38
C THR A 159 25.01 10.30 6.94
N GLY A 160 23.74 10.28 6.50
CA GLY A 160 23.00 11.48 6.11
C GLY A 160 23.11 12.62 7.14
N ALA A 161 23.10 13.86 6.65
CA ALA A 161 23.32 15.09 7.43
C ALA A 161 24.75 15.28 8.01
N GLY A 162 25.77 14.72 7.35
CA GLY A 162 27.18 15.02 7.66
C GLY A 162 27.72 14.35 8.93
N LYS A 163 27.09 13.26 9.39
CA LYS A 163 27.50 12.48 10.56
C LYS A 163 28.47 11.37 10.17
N VAL A 164 29.31 10.92 11.10
CA VAL A 164 30.25 9.80 10.88
C VAL A 164 29.90 8.63 11.81
N LYS A 165 29.64 7.46 11.24
CA LYS A 165 29.41 6.19 11.95
C LYS A 165 30.70 5.39 11.99
N ILE A 166 31.16 5.01 13.17
CA ILE A 166 32.27 4.06 13.36
C ILE A 166 31.70 2.76 13.92
N SER A 167 31.97 1.66 13.23
CA SER A 167 31.53 0.31 13.61
C SER A 167 32.74 -0.47 14.12
N CYS A 168 32.60 -1.09 15.29
CA CYS A 168 33.65 -1.89 15.91
C CYS A 168 33.26 -3.37 15.96
N GLU A 169 34.25 -4.24 16.14
CA GLU A 169 34.03 -5.69 16.27
C GLU A 169 33.31 -6.06 17.56
N LYS A 170 33.68 -5.41 18.66
CA LYS A 170 33.18 -5.74 20.01
C LYS A 170 32.49 -4.56 20.64
N LYS A 171 31.47 -4.84 21.45
CA LYS A 171 30.79 -3.81 22.27
C LYS A 171 31.74 -3.16 23.29
N THR A 172 32.74 -3.89 23.78
CA THR A 172 33.78 -3.35 24.69
C THR A 172 34.65 -2.30 24.02
N ASP A 173 34.91 -2.46 22.72
CA ASP A 173 35.80 -1.61 21.94
C ASP A 173 35.14 -0.26 21.67
N ILE A 174 33.81 -0.24 21.55
CA ILE A 174 33.03 0.99 21.51
C ILE A 174 33.11 1.78 22.77
N LEU A 175 33.04 1.15 23.94
CA LEU A 175 33.08 1.88 25.20
C LEU A 175 34.42 2.60 25.34
N LYS A 176 35.52 1.91 25.00
CA LYS A 176 36.86 2.52 24.96
C LYS A 176 36.96 3.64 23.93
N LEU A 177 36.46 3.39 22.72
CA LEU A 177 36.47 4.39 21.64
C LEU A 177 35.63 5.61 22.02
N LYS A 178 34.46 5.41 22.62
CA LYS A 178 33.58 6.47 23.09
C LYS A 178 34.25 7.31 24.15
N SER A 179 34.82 6.70 25.19
CA SER A 179 35.51 7.42 26.26
C SER A 179 36.71 8.24 25.75
N GLU A 180 37.46 7.71 24.78
CA GLU A 180 38.60 8.41 24.19
C GLU A 180 38.18 9.59 23.30
N ILE A 181 37.11 9.43 22.52
CA ILE A 181 36.56 10.51 21.70
C ILE A 181 35.92 11.56 22.60
N GLU A 182 35.22 11.17 23.67
CA GLU A 182 34.67 12.10 24.64
C GLU A 182 35.78 12.90 25.34
N SER A 183 36.90 12.26 25.72
CA SER A 183 38.00 12.93 26.42
C SER A 183 38.76 13.93 25.52
N LYS A 184 39.00 13.58 24.25
CA LYS A 184 39.78 14.42 23.31
C LYS A 184 38.94 15.39 22.50
N LEU A 185 37.71 15.01 22.18
CA LEU A 185 36.89 15.64 21.15
C LEU A 185 35.45 15.92 21.60
N GLY A 186 35.07 15.57 22.84
CA GLY A 186 33.72 15.76 23.39
C GLY A 186 33.28 17.23 23.54
N SER A 187 34.21 18.18 23.49
CA SER A 187 33.90 19.61 23.44
C SER A 187 33.33 20.04 22.08
N LYS A 188 33.77 19.42 20.98
CA LYS A 188 33.39 19.79 19.60
C LYS A 188 32.29 18.90 19.01
N TYR A 189 32.22 17.64 19.43
CA TYR A 189 31.33 16.65 18.83
C TYR A 189 30.39 16.03 19.87
N ASP A 190 29.21 15.63 19.40
CA ASP A 190 28.27 14.79 20.14
C ASP A 190 28.41 13.34 19.68
N ILE A 191 28.48 12.43 20.65
CA ILE A 191 28.84 11.02 20.44
C ILE A 191 27.69 10.16 20.97
N SER A 192 26.99 9.50 20.06
CA SER A 192 25.81 8.70 20.37
C SER A 192 26.03 7.23 20.00
N GLU A 193 25.70 6.32 20.91
CA GLU A 193 25.67 4.88 20.62
C GLU A 193 24.45 4.54 19.75
N VAL A 194 24.65 3.69 18.74
CA VAL A 194 23.54 3.19 17.93
C VAL A 194 22.71 2.23 18.77
N LYS A 195 21.56 2.71 19.26
CA LYS A 195 20.54 1.86 19.89
C LYS A 195 19.70 1.21 18.77
N THR A 196 19.64 -0.11 18.75
CA THR A 196 18.72 -0.83 17.86
C THR A 196 17.28 -0.55 18.30
N ARG A 197 16.40 -0.14 17.38
CA ARG A 197 14.96 -0.08 17.66
C ARG A 197 14.48 -1.52 17.85
N LYS A 198 13.69 -1.79 18.90
CA LYS A 198 13.00 -3.07 19.04
C LYS A 198 11.95 -3.16 17.92
N PRO A 199 11.96 -4.20 17.07
CA PRO A 199 10.98 -4.33 16.01
C PRO A 199 9.57 -4.45 16.61
N LYS A 200 8.61 -3.72 16.04
CA LYS A 200 7.19 -3.87 16.38
C LYS A 200 6.61 -4.94 15.45
N ILE A 201 6.07 -6.00 16.05
CA ILE A 201 5.43 -7.09 15.30
C ILE A 201 3.96 -6.72 15.08
N LYS A 202 3.51 -6.74 13.83
CA LYS A 202 2.10 -6.63 13.47
C LYS A 202 1.45 -7.99 13.58
N ILE A 203 0.37 -8.06 14.34
CA ILE A 203 -0.44 -9.27 14.49
C ILE A 203 -1.89 -8.87 14.29
N VAL A 204 -2.51 -9.35 13.22
CA VAL A 204 -3.93 -9.09 12.91
C VAL A 204 -4.61 -10.37 12.44
N GLY A 205 -5.91 -10.52 12.76
CA GLY A 205 -6.74 -11.59 12.22
C GLY A 205 -6.36 -13.00 12.70
N ILE A 206 -5.93 -13.16 13.95
CA ILE A 206 -5.74 -14.49 14.56
C ILE A 206 -7.08 -15.02 15.06
N ASN A 207 -7.34 -16.30 14.81
CA ASN A 207 -8.45 -17.06 15.39
C ASN A 207 -7.89 -18.08 16.41
N GLU A 208 -8.63 -18.34 17.49
CA GLU A 208 -8.30 -19.32 18.53
C GLU A 208 -8.16 -20.75 17.98
N ASN A 209 -8.80 -21.03 16.85
CA ASN A 209 -8.78 -22.34 16.19
C ASN A 209 -7.64 -22.51 15.17
N MET A 210 -6.72 -21.55 15.04
CA MET A 210 -5.58 -21.68 14.12
C MET A 210 -4.56 -22.68 14.63
N ASP A 211 -4.04 -23.51 13.73
CA ASP A 211 -2.93 -24.39 14.06
C ASP A 211 -1.64 -23.58 14.33
N LYS A 212 -0.72 -24.16 15.11
CA LYS A 212 0.55 -23.53 15.50
C LYS A 212 1.41 -23.14 14.29
N ASP A 213 1.48 -24.00 13.26
CA ASP A 213 2.27 -23.73 12.07
C ASP A 213 1.58 -22.70 11.17
N GLU A 214 0.25 -22.74 11.10
CA GLU A 214 -0.56 -21.75 10.40
C GLU A 214 -0.41 -20.35 11.03
N LEU A 215 -0.45 -20.27 12.36
CA LEU A 215 -0.23 -19.05 13.13
C LEU A 215 1.18 -18.49 12.88
N LYS A 216 2.20 -19.34 12.97
CA LYS A 216 3.60 -18.95 12.74
C LYS A 216 3.80 -18.41 11.33
N ASN A 217 3.28 -19.10 10.32
CA ASN A 217 3.39 -18.68 8.93
C ASN A 217 2.65 -17.35 8.68
N THR A 218 1.48 -17.17 9.31
CA THR A 218 0.70 -15.94 9.23
C THR A 218 1.46 -14.75 9.83
N ILE A 219 2.05 -14.92 11.01
CA ILE A 219 2.86 -13.87 11.66
C ILE A 219 4.09 -13.54 10.81
N ILE A 220 4.79 -14.53 10.26
CA ILE A 220 5.96 -14.31 9.40
C ILE A 220 5.55 -13.51 8.16
N LYS A 221 4.47 -13.90 7.48
CA LYS A 221 3.97 -13.21 6.29
C LYS A 221 3.56 -11.77 6.56
N GLN A 222 2.90 -11.51 7.70
CA GLN A 222 2.51 -10.15 8.09
C GLN A 222 3.70 -9.22 8.41
N ASN A 223 4.85 -9.79 8.74
CA ASN A 223 6.04 -9.06 9.20
C ASN A 223 7.24 -9.25 8.27
N GLU A 224 7.05 -9.69 7.03
CA GLU A 224 8.13 -10.04 6.12
C GLU A 224 9.16 -8.92 5.95
N LEU A 225 8.71 -7.66 5.82
CA LEU A 225 9.59 -6.50 5.70
C LEU A 225 10.38 -6.21 6.98
N VAL A 226 9.77 -6.42 8.15
CA VAL A 226 10.43 -6.28 9.46
C VAL A 226 11.48 -7.39 9.64
N ILE A 227 11.16 -8.61 9.24
CA ILE A 227 12.10 -9.74 9.29
C ILE A 227 13.26 -9.52 8.31
N ARG A 228 12.98 -9.01 7.12
CA ARG A 228 14.00 -8.68 6.11
C ARG A 228 14.92 -7.57 6.58
N SER A 229 14.41 -6.53 7.24
CA SER A 229 15.24 -5.44 7.80
C SER A 229 16.06 -5.86 9.01
N ILE A 230 15.54 -6.75 9.87
CA ILE A 230 16.32 -7.41 10.93
C ILE A 230 17.50 -8.18 10.32
N ARG A 231 17.25 -8.96 9.27
CA ARG A 231 18.26 -9.82 8.61
C ARG A 231 19.30 -9.03 7.83
N SER A 232 18.93 -7.90 7.23
CA SER A 232 19.83 -7.09 6.39
C SER A 232 20.59 -6.01 7.16
N GLY A 233 20.28 -5.77 8.44
CA GLY A 233 20.96 -4.75 9.25
C GLY A 233 20.65 -3.30 8.84
N TYR A 234 19.76 -3.09 7.86
CA TYR A 234 19.32 -1.76 7.43
C TYR A 234 18.15 -1.29 8.29
N TYR A 235 18.46 -0.54 9.35
CA TYR A 235 17.50 0.35 9.99
C TYR A 235 17.83 1.79 9.61
N SER A 236 17.21 2.29 8.55
CA SER A 236 17.14 3.72 8.26
C SER A 236 16.06 4.36 9.12
N ASN A 237 16.42 5.48 9.75
CA ASN A 237 15.48 6.29 10.53
C ASN A 237 14.46 6.91 9.57
N VAL A 238 13.21 6.47 9.70
CA VAL A 238 12.05 7.38 9.56
C VAL A 238 11.73 7.90 10.95
#